data_AF-F1LF08-F1
#
_entry.id   AF-F1LF08-F1
#
_cell.length_a   1.000
_cell.length_b   1.000
_cell.length_c   1.000
_cell.angle_alpha   90.00
_cell.angle_beta   90.00
_cell.angle_gamma   90.00
#
_symmetry.space_group_name_H-M   'P 1'
#
loop_
_entity.id
_entity.type
_entity.pdbx_description
1 polymer ?
#
loop_
_entity_poly.entity_id
_entity_poly.type
_entity_poly.pdbx_seq_one_letter_code
_entity_poly.pdbx_strand_id
1 'polypeptide(L)'
;MDYCFTGVFAFEMCLKLIDQGVLLHRGSYCRDFWNLLDGIVVICALVAFAFAGTEGAAGKNLNTIKSLRVLRVLRPLKTIKRIPKLKAVFDCVVNSLKNVFNILIVYFLFQFIFGVIAVQLYNGKFFFCTDKTKRYAHECHGQFFVFENQDEPPRVEMREWRLRPFNYDNTINAMLTLFVVTTGEGWPGIRQNSMDTTEEDQGPSPFFRVEMVGIDSTLSPLLDR
;
A
#
# COMPACT_ATOMS: atom_id res chain seq x y z
N MET A 1 -25.89 23.68 -3.67
CA MET A 1 -24.58 24.25 -4.02
C MET A 1 -23.76 23.30 -4.91
N ASP A 2 -23.53 22.06 -4.49
CA ASP A 2 -22.75 21.07 -5.27
C ASP A 2 -23.33 20.73 -6.66
N TYR A 3 -24.66 20.72 -6.81
CA TYR A 3 -25.34 20.53 -8.10
C TYR A 3 -25.07 21.68 -9.09
N CYS A 4 -25.10 22.93 -8.62
CA CYS A 4 -24.83 24.11 -9.43
C CYS A 4 -23.36 24.11 -9.89
N PHE A 5 -22.43 23.85 -8.97
CA PHE A 5 -21.01 23.73 -9.32
C PHE A 5 -20.76 22.63 -10.34
N THR A 6 -21.35 21.45 -10.16
CA THR A 6 -21.16 20.32 -11.09
C THR A 6 -21.79 20.59 -12.45
N GLY A 7 -22.95 21.24 -12.50
CA GLY A 7 -23.56 21.69 -13.75
C GLY A 7 -22.70 22.70 -14.50
N VAL A 8 -22.16 23.70 -13.81
CA VAL A 8 -21.23 24.68 -14.40
C VAL A 8 -19.95 23.99 -14.91
N PHE A 9 -19.42 23.01 -14.19
CA PHE A 9 -18.24 22.26 -14.62
C PHE A 9 -18.51 21.29 -15.79
N ALA A 10 -19.68 20.67 -15.82
CA ALA A 10 -20.13 19.87 -16.97
C ALA A 10 -20.26 20.76 -18.21
N PHE A 11 -20.81 21.96 -18.07
CA PHE A 11 -20.89 22.92 -19.16
C PHE A 11 -19.50 23.41 -19.61
N GLU A 12 -18.60 23.75 -18.68
CA GLU A 12 -17.20 24.11 -18.96
C GLU A 12 -16.46 22.97 -19.70
N MET A 13 -16.71 21.71 -19.32
CA MET A 13 -16.16 20.53 -19.99
C MET A 13 -16.69 20.39 -21.42
N CYS A 14 -18.01 20.50 -21.63
CA CYS A 14 -18.62 20.42 -22.95
C CYS A 14 -18.09 21.51 -23.89
N LEU A 15 -17.95 22.75 -23.42
CA LEU A 15 -17.36 23.84 -24.21
C LEU A 15 -15.91 23.54 -24.61
N LYS A 16 -15.09 23.04 -23.69
CA LYS A 16 -13.68 22.65 -24.00
C LYS A 16 -13.60 21.50 -24.99
N LEU A 17 -14.51 20.52 -24.91
CA LEU A 17 -14.56 19.41 -25.86
C LEU A 17 -14.94 19.85 -27.27
N ILE A 18 -15.86 20.82 -27.38
CA ILE A 18 -16.30 21.36 -28.67
C ILE A 18 -15.21 22.25 -29.29
N ASP A 19 -14.58 23.12 -28.48
CA ASP A 19 -13.54 24.05 -28.94
C ASP A 19 -12.23 23.33 -29.34
N GLN A 20 -11.78 22.36 -28.56
CA GLN A 20 -10.50 21.66 -28.80
C GLN A 20 -10.63 20.39 -29.67
N GLY A 21 -11.85 19.89 -29.85
CA GLY A 21 -12.14 18.63 -30.51
C GLY A 21 -11.73 17.39 -29.68
N VAL A 22 -12.41 16.27 -29.94
CA VAL A 22 -12.22 15.02 -29.18
C VAL A 22 -10.88 14.36 -29.49
N LEU A 23 -10.53 14.20 -30.79
CA LEU A 23 -9.38 13.37 -31.21
C LEU A 23 -8.61 13.85 -32.46
N LEU A 24 -9.17 14.72 -33.31
CA LEU A 24 -8.66 14.89 -34.69
C LEU A 24 -7.76 16.12 -34.94
N HIS A 25 -7.53 17.00 -33.95
CA HIS A 25 -6.75 18.23 -34.14
C HIS A 25 -5.53 18.35 -33.22
N ARG A 26 -4.50 19.10 -33.64
CA ARG A 26 -3.16 19.19 -33.00
C ARG A 26 -3.15 19.72 -31.56
N GLY A 27 -4.31 20.20 -31.07
CA GLY A 27 -4.57 20.66 -29.69
C GLY A 27 -5.65 19.86 -28.95
N SER A 28 -5.84 18.57 -29.31
CA SER A 28 -6.90 17.71 -28.77
C SER A 28 -6.96 17.68 -27.24
N TYR A 29 -8.18 17.72 -26.71
CA TYR A 29 -8.48 17.72 -25.26
C TYR A 29 -7.74 16.62 -24.47
N CYS A 30 -7.55 15.44 -25.06
CA CYS A 30 -6.90 14.30 -24.43
C CYS A 30 -5.37 14.40 -24.31
N ARG A 31 -4.71 15.32 -25.03
CA ARG A 31 -3.24 15.44 -25.01
C ARG A 31 -2.72 16.31 -23.86
N ASP A 32 -3.57 17.20 -23.36
CA ASP A 32 -3.30 18.00 -22.17
C ASP A 32 -3.71 17.24 -20.90
N PHE A 33 -2.73 16.78 -20.13
CA PHE A 33 -2.95 16.08 -18.84
C PHE A 33 -3.91 16.84 -17.91
N TRP A 34 -3.81 18.17 -17.90
CA TRP A 34 -4.66 19.05 -17.10
C TRP A 34 -6.12 19.11 -17.55
N ASN A 35 -6.40 18.93 -18.85
CA ASN A 35 -7.78 18.89 -19.36
C ASN A 35 -8.37 17.50 -19.13
N LEU A 36 -7.59 16.44 -19.32
CA LEU A 36 -8.00 15.08 -19.03
C LEU A 36 -8.36 14.89 -17.54
N LEU A 37 -7.57 15.44 -16.61
CA LEU A 37 -7.88 15.42 -15.18
C LEU A 37 -9.18 16.17 -14.84
N ASP A 38 -9.40 17.36 -15.43
CA ASP A 38 -10.65 18.14 -15.24
C ASP A 38 -11.86 17.34 -15.74
N GLY A 39 -11.74 16.66 -16.89
CA GLY A 39 -12.78 15.79 -17.44
C GLY A 39 -13.11 14.60 -16.54
N ILE A 40 -12.10 13.90 -16.02
CA ILE A 40 -12.30 12.76 -15.10
C ILE A 40 -13.06 13.20 -13.83
N VAL A 41 -12.66 14.34 -13.23
CA VAL A 41 -13.32 14.87 -12.03
C VAL A 41 -14.79 15.19 -12.29
N VAL A 42 -15.11 15.77 -13.45
CA VAL A 42 -16.49 16.12 -13.84
C VAL A 42 -17.32 14.88 -14.14
N ILE A 43 -16.78 13.90 -14.88
CA ILE A 43 -17.46 12.63 -15.18
C ILE A 43 -17.75 11.87 -13.89
N CYS A 44 -16.78 11.75 -12.98
CA CYS A 44 -16.99 11.10 -11.69
C CYS A 44 -18.03 11.84 -10.83
N ALA A 45 -18.06 13.17 -10.87
CA ALA A 45 -19.09 13.95 -10.17
C ALA A 45 -20.48 13.69 -10.74
N LEU A 46 -20.65 13.66 -12.07
CA LEU A 46 -21.92 13.34 -12.72
C LEU A 46 -22.39 11.91 -12.39
N VAL A 47 -21.47 10.95 -12.43
CA VAL A 47 -21.72 9.56 -12.01
C VAL A 47 -22.18 9.52 -10.55
N ALA A 48 -21.54 10.28 -9.66
CA ALA A 48 -21.95 10.35 -8.25
C ALA A 48 -23.38 10.86 -8.05
N PHE A 49 -23.81 11.85 -8.84
CA PHE A 49 -25.18 12.35 -8.78
C PHE A 49 -26.18 11.38 -9.38
N ALA A 50 -25.84 10.70 -10.48
CA ALA A 50 -26.69 9.68 -11.10
C ALA A 50 -26.98 8.51 -10.13
N PHE A 51 -25.97 8.06 -9.38
CA PHE A 51 -26.13 7.01 -8.37
C PHE A 51 -26.81 7.49 -7.07
N ALA A 52 -26.76 8.79 -6.76
CA ALA A 52 -27.42 9.36 -5.59
C ALA A 52 -28.92 9.63 -5.80
N GLY A 53 -29.36 9.83 -7.04
CA GLY A 53 -30.78 10.09 -7.38
C GLY A 53 -31.65 8.84 -7.53
N THR A 54 -31.05 7.65 -7.61
CA THR A 54 -31.77 6.37 -7.66
C THR A 54 -31.95 5.82 -6.24
N GLU A 55 -33.01 6.25 -5.53
CA GLU A 55 -33.35 5.81 -4.16
C GLU A 55 -33.68 4.30 -4.03
N GLY A 56 -33.67 3.53 -5.13
CA GLY A 56 -34.13 2.12 -5.16
C GLY A 56 -33.06 1.01 -5.09
N ALA A 57 -31.76 1.29 -4.96
CA ALA A 57 -30.71 0.25 -4.97
C ALA A 57 -29.85 0.23 -3.69
N ALA A 58 -30.46 -0.06 -2.55
CA ALA A 58 -29.90 0.14 -1.21
C ALA A 58 -28.81 -0.85 -0.72
N GLY A 59 -28.19 -1.66 -1.58
CA GLY A 59 -27.24 -2.70 -1.13
C GLY A 59 -25.75 -2.49 -1.47
N LYS A 60 -25.44 -2.02 -2.69
CA LYS A 60 -24.06 -1.96 -3.22
C LYS A 60 -23.43 -0.56 -3.22
N ASN A 61 -24.18 0.48 -2.85
CA ASN A 61 -23.81 1.87 -3.13
C ASN A 61 -23.07 2.58 -1.98
N LEU A 62 -22.98 2.01 -0.78
CA LEU A 62 -22.33 2.69 0.36
C LEU A 62 -20.82 2.91 0.14
N ASN A 63 -20.10 1.93 -0.41
CA ASN A 63 -18.67 2.05 -0.68
C ASN A 63 -18.40 2.99 -1.87
N THR A 64 -19.20 2.91 -2.94
CA THR A 64 -19.07 3.78 -4.12
C THR A 64 -19.34 5.24 -3.76
N ILE A 65 -20.40 5.53 -2.99
CA ILE A 65 -20.72 6.89 -2.54
C ILE A 65 -19.61 7.46 -1.63
N LYS A 66 -18.99 6.62 -0.78
CA LYS A 66 -17.85 7.03 0.06
C LYS A 66 -16.61 7.38 -0.77
N SER A 67 -16.24 6.54 -1.75
CA SER A 67 -15.13 6.81 -2.66
C SER A 67 -15.34 8.05 -3.54
N LEU A 68 -16.58 8.32 -3.98
CA LEU A 68 -16.89 9.51 -4.79
C LEU A 68 -16.75 10.83 -4.01
N ARG A 69 -16.89 10.82 -2.67
CA ARG A 69 -16.57 11.99 -1.82
C ARG A 69 -15.07 12.28 -1.77
N VAL A 70 -14.22 11.24 -1.79
CA VAL A 70 -12.75 11.39 -1.78
C VAL A 70 -12.27 12.14 -3.02
N LEU A 71 -12.91 11.97 -4.18
CA LEU A 71 -12.55 12.66 -5.42
C LEU A 71 -12.64 14.20 -5.36
N ARG A 72 -13.37 14.76 -4.38
CA ARG A 72 -13.39 16.21 -4.15
C ARG A 72 -12.03 16.75 -3.70
N VAL A 73 -11.14 15.90 -3.16
CA VAL A 73 -9.74 16.23 -2.81
C VAL A 73 -8.90 16.62 -4.03
N LEU A 74 -9.37 16.31 -5.25
CA LEU A 74 -8.68 16.66 -6.50
C LEU A 74 -9.04 18.07 -6.99
N ARG A 75 -10.08 18.73 -6.46
CA ARG A 75 -10.46 20.10 -6.87
C ARG A 75 -9.34 21.15 -6.73
N PRO A 76 -8.49 21.12 -5.68
CA PRO A 76 -7.33 22.01 -5.58
C PRO A 76 -6.35 21.90 -6.75
N LEU A 77 -6.28 20.75 -7.43
CA LEU A 77 -5.42 20.58 -8.63
C LEU A 77 -5.85 21.49 -9.79
N LYS A 78 -7.15 21.83 -9.88
CA LYS A 78 -7.64 22.80 -10.89
C LYS A 78 -7.12 24.22 -10.63
N THR A 79 -6.90 24.57 -9.36
CA THR A 79 -6.29 25.85 -8.96
C THR A 79 -4.83 25.95 -9.41
N ILE A 80 -4.10 24.82 -9.44
CA ILE A 80 -2.71 24.76 -9.93
C ILE A 80 -2.63 25.19 -11.39
N LYS A 81 -3.59 24.79 -12.23
CA LYS A 81 -3.65 25.22 -13.65
C LYS A 81 -3.87 26.73 -13.80
N ARG A 82 -4.62 27.35 -12.88
CA ARG A 82 -4.94 28.80 -12.95
C ARG A 82 -3.78 29.69 -12.53
N ILE A 83 -2.88 29.20 -11.67
CA ILE A 83 -1.75 29.97 -11.16
C ILE A 83 -0.49 29.59 -11.95
N PRO A 84 -0.01 30.43 -12.88
CA PRO A 84 1.11 30.09 -13.75
C PRO A 84 2.40 29.78 -12.97
N LYS A 85 2.59 30.42 -11.80
CA LYS A 85 3.71 30.13 -10.90
C LYS A 85 3.68 28.70 -10.35
N LEU A 86 2.51 28.19 -9.94
CA LEU A 86 2.37 26.85 -9.39
C LEU A 86 2.43 25.76 -10.48
N LYS A 87 1.89 26.07 -11.66
CA LYS A 87 2.03 25.24 -12.86
C LYS A 87 3.50 25.03 -13.24
N ALA A 88 4.31 26.08 -13.24
CA ALA A 88 5.73 25.98 -13.56
C ALA A 88 6.50 25.07 -12.59
N VAL A 89 6.18 25.13 -11.29
CA VAL A 89 6.79 24.24 -10.27
C VAL A 89 6.40 22.78 -10.52
N PHE A 90 5.12 22.50 -10.77
CA PHE A 90 4.66 21.14 -11.06
C PHE A 90 5.27 20.60 -12.36
N ASP A 91 5.33 21.41 -13.42
CA ASP A 91 5.94 21.02 -14.70
C ASP A 91 7.44 20.73 -14.52
N CYS A 92 8.15 21.47 -13.65
CA CYS A 92 9.53 21.17 -13.28
C CYS A 92 9.65 19.81 -12.55
N VAL A 93 8.78 19.54 -11.58
CA VAL A 93 8.74 18.25 -10.86
C VAL A 93 8.46 17.09 -11.80
N VAL A 94 7.46 17.20 -12.68
CA VAL A 94 7.16 16.13 -13.65
C VAL A 94 8.33 15.93 -14.62
N ASN A 95 8.99 17.00 -15.04
CA ASN A 95 10.14 16.89 -15.91
C ASN A 95 11.35 16.22 -15.24
N SER A 96 11.62 16.53 -13.96
CA SER A 96 12.69 15.87 -13.20
C SER A 96 12.35 14.40 -12.89
N LEU A 97 11.07 14.09 -12.64
CA LEU A 97 10.59 12.72 -12.41
C LEU A 97 10.83 11.79 -13.61
N LYS A 98 10.83 12.30 -14.85
CA LYS A 98 11.13 11.47 -16.04
C LYS A 98 12.50 10.80 -15.95
N ASN A 99 13.51 11.53 -15.43
CA ASN A 99 14.84 10.97 -15.24
C ASN A 99 14.87 9.98 -14.05
N VAL A 100 14.18 10.33 -12.96
CA VAL A 100 14.07 9.47 -11.78
C VAL A 100 13.37 8.15 -12.10
N PHE A 101 12.38 8.15 -13.00
CA PHE A 101 11.64 6.95 -13.39
C PHE A 101 12.56 5.86 -13.98
N ASN A 102 13.59 6.23 -14.74
CA ASN A 102 14.56 5.28 -15.27
C ASN A 102 15.33 4.56 -14.15
N ILE A 103 15.76 5.30 -13.13
CA ILE A 103 16.45 4.73 -11.95
C ILE A 103 15.48 3.86 -11.15
N LEU A 104 14.23 4.31 -10.98
CA LEU A 104 13.19 3.54 -10.28
C LEU A 104 12.91 2.21 -10.95
N ILE A 105 12.87 2.13 -12.30
CA ILE A 105 12.70 0.85 -13.00
C ILE A 105 13.82 -0.12 -12.61
N VAL A 106 15.08 0.32 -12.63
CA VAL A 106 16.22 -0.53 -12.26
C VAL A 106 16.11 -0.97 -10.80
N TYR A 107 15.74 -0.07 -9.89
CA TYR A 107 15.50 -0.38 -8.48
C TYR A 107 14.38 -1.43 -8.30
N PHE A 108 13.25 -1.29 -9.00
CA PHE A 108 12.16 -2.27 -8.91
C PHE A 108 12.54 -3.63 -9.48
N LEU A 109 13.33 -3.69 -10.55
CA LEU A 109 13.84 -4.95 -11.09
C LEU A 109 14.75 -5.66 -10.08
N PHE A 110 15.63 -4.91 -9.43
CA PHE A 110 16.50 -5.44 -8.39
C PHE A 110 15.70 -5.94 -7.17
N GLN A 111 14.71 -5.16 -6.75
CA GLN A 111 13.79 -5.54 -5.68
C GLN A 111 12.96 -6.77 -6.02
N PHE A 112 12.57 -6.93 -7.29
CA PHE A 112 11.86 -8.11 -7.77
C PHE A 112 12.74 -9.37 -7.72
N ILE A 113 14.01 -9.27 -8.14
CA ILE A 113 14.97 -10.40 -8.07
C ILE A 113 15.11 -10.87 -6.61
N PHE A 114 15.38 -9.96 -5.68
CA PHE A 114 15.45 -10.31 -4.26
C PHE A 114 14.11 -10.77 -3.68
N GLY A 115 13.00 -10.21 -4.15
CA GLY A 115 11.67 -10.64 -3.77
C GLY A 115 11.43 -12.10 -4.11
N VAL A 116 11.78 -12.53 -5.32
CA VAL A 116 11.68 -13.94 -5.75
C VAL A 116 12.60 -14.82 -4.91
N ILE A 117 13.85 -14.44 -4.68
CA ILE A 117 14.78 -15.20 -3.84
C ILE A 117 14.23 -15.36 -2.40
N ALA A 118 13.70 -14.28 -1.83
CA ALA A 118 13.17 -14.29 -0.48
C ALA A 118 11.91 -15.18 -0.36
N VAL A 119 11.05 -15.20 -1.38
CA VAL A 119 9.90 -16.13 -1.42
C VAL A 119 10.41 -17.57 -1.38
N GLN A 120 11.36 -17.95 -2.22
CA GLN A 120 11.86 -19.33 -2.25
C GLN A 120 12.50 -19.78 -0.93
N LEU A 121 13.04 -18.84 -0.16
CA LEU A 121 13.74 -19.10 1.08
C LEU A 121 12.80 -19.15 2.30
N TYR A 122 11.79 -18.28 2.32
CA TYR A 122 10.98 -17.98 3.50
C TYR A 122 9.48 -18.25 3.35
N ASN A 123 9.02 -18.71 2.19
CA ASN A 123 7.61 -19.06 1.96
C ASN A 123 7.12 -20.04 3.04
N GLY A 124 6.02 -19.71 3.71
CA GLY A 124 5.41 -20.58 4.71
C GLY A 124 6.11 -20.62 6.08
N LYS A 125 7.19 -19.86 6.29
CA LYS A 125 8.01 -19.91 7.50
C LYS A 125 7.80 -18.74 8.46
N PHE A 126 6.94 -17.79 8.11
CA PHE A 126 6.64 -16.57 8.88
C PHE A 126 5.39 -16.69 9.77
N PHE A 127 4.89 -17.92 9.94
CA PHE A 127 3.78 -18.19 10.84
C PHE A 127 4.24 -18.30 12.29
N PHE A 128 3.37 -17.91 13.21
CA PHE A 128 3.60 -18.04 14.63
C PHE A 128 2.30 -18.32 15.38
N CYS A 129 2.39 -19.04 16.48
CA CYS A 129 1.28 -19.17 17.42
C CYS A 129 1.21 -17.93 18.32
N THR A 130 0.01 -17.50 18.70
CA THR A 130 -0.16 -16.46 19.73
C THR A 130 0.46 -16.84 21.07
N ASP A 131 0.51 -18.15 21.37
CA ASP A 131 1.19 -18.72 22.53
C ASP A 131 2.63 -19.12 22.19
N LYS A 132 3.62 -18.47 22.81
CA LYS A 132 5.06 -18.73 22.59
C LYS A 132 5.51 -20.14 23.02
N THR A 133 4.72 -20.84 23.84
CA THR A 133 5.06 -22.19 24.31
C THR A 133 4.79 -23.27 23.26
N LYS A 134 3.94 -22.98 22.27
CA LYS A 134 3.57 -23.91 21.21
C LYS A 134 4.35 -23.61 19.94
N ARG A 135 5.11 -24.61 19.48
CA ARG A 135 5.98 -24.47 18.31
C ARG A 135 5.32 -24.98 17.04
N TYR A 136 4.46 -26.00 17.10
CA TYR A 136 3.90 -26.58 15.88
C TYR A 136 2.48 -26.07 15.60
N ALA A 137 2.13 -25.94 14.31
CA ALA A 137 0.80 -25.51 13.89
C ALA A 137 -0.32 -26.38 14.47
N HIS A 138 -0.15 -27.72 14.46
CA HIS A 138 -1.12 -28.67 14.98
C HIS A 138 -1.31 -28.62 16.51
N GLU A 139 -0.38 -28.01 17.25
CA GLU A 139 -0.48 -27.82 18.70
C GLU A 139 -1.09 -26.45 19.07
N CYS A 140 -1.23 -25.54 18.10
CA CYS A 140 -1.72 -24.18 18.30
C CYS A 140 -3.26 -24.13 18.31
N HIS A 141 -3.87 -24.92 19.19
CA HIS A 141 -5.32 -24.97 19.40
C HIS A 141 -5.67 -24.83 20.89
N GLY A 142 -6.91 -24.44 21.16
CA GLY A 142 -7.43 -24.24 22.51
C GLY A 142 -7.21 -22.81 23.03
N GLN A 143 -7.15 -22.67 24.34
CA GLN A 143 -7.04 -21.38 25.03
C GLN A 143 -5.71 -21.28 25.79
N PHE A 144 -5.23 -20.05 25.97
CA PHE A 144 -4.05 -19.75 26.77
C PHE A 144 -4.29 -18.50 27.61
N PHE A 145 -3.50 -18.36 28.68
CA PHE A 145 -3.57 -17.23 29.59
C PHE A 145 -2.57 -16.15 29.18
N VAL A 146 -3.07 -14.94 28.95
CA VAL A 146 -2.26 -13.76 28.69
C VAL A 146 -2.13 -12.96 29.99
N PHE A 147 -0.89 -12.72 30.38
CA PHE A 147 -0.53 -11.91 31.54
C PHE A 147 -0.03 -10.56 31.03
N GLU A 148 -0.87 -9.52 31.07
CA GLU A 148 -0.47 -8.15 30.73
C GLU A 148 0.27 -7.48 31.89
N ASN A 149 -0.30 -7.58 33.10
CA ASN A 149 0.24 -7.03 34.35
C ASN A 149 0.32 -8.13 35.41
N GLN A 150 1.32 -8.08 36.30
CA GLN A 150 1.49 -9.05 37.38
C GLN A 150 0.36 -9.00 38.43
N ASP A 151 -0.29 -7.85 38.56
CA ASP A 151 -1.31 -7.58 39.58
C ASP A 151 -2.76 -7.83 39.12
N GLU A 152 -2.97 -8.11 37.83
CA GLU A 152 -4.30 -8.37 37.26
C GLU A 152 -4.52 -9.87 36.98
N PRO A 153 -5.74 -10.39 37.12
CA PRO A 153 -6.04 -11.76 36.74
C PRO A 153 -5.78 -11.96 35.23
N PRO A 154 -5.21 -13.10 34.81
CA PRO A 154 -4.89 -13.33 33.42
C PRO A 154 -6.16 -13.38 32.56
N ARG A 155 -6.05 -12.85 31.34
CA ARG A 155 -7.12 -12.94 30.35
C ARG A 155 -6.99 -14.25 29.58
N VAL A 156 -8.12 -14.88 29.32
CA VAL A 156 -8.18 -16.09 28.49
C VAL A 156 -8.34 -15.68 27.05
N GLU A 157 -7.37 -16.01 26.22
CA GLU A 157 -7.43 -15.80 24.78
C GLU A 157 -7.38 -17.14 24.02
N MET A 158 -7.92 -17.13 22.80
CA MET A 158 -7.84 -18.30 21.92
C MET A 158 -6.47 -18.35 21.24
N ARG A 159 -5.89 -19.55 21.16
CA ARG A 159 -4.69 -19.78 20.37
C ARG A 159 -5.03 -19.66 18.89
N GLU A 160 -4.25 -18.85 18.18
CA GLU A 160 -4.41 -18.68 16.75
C GLU A 160 -3.05 -18.79 16.07
N TRP A 161 -3.01 -19.54 14.97
CA TRP A 161 -1.88 -19.61 14.08
C TRP A 161 -1.96 -18.44 13.09
N ARG A 162 -1.13 -17.42 13.32
CA ARG A 162 -1.20 -16.16 12.57
C ARG A 162 0.03 -15.98 11.70
N LEU A 163 -0.18 -15.35 10.55
CA LEU A 163 0.89 -14.90 9.67
C LEU A 163 1.35 -13.49 10.07
N ARG A 164 2.67 -13.25 10.07
CA ARG A 164 3.22 -11.89 10.27
C ARG A 164 2.75 -10.94 9.14
N PRO A 165 2.45 -9.66 9.43
CA PRO A 165 2.01 -8.71 8.41
C PRO A 165 3.09 -8.46 7.34
N PHE A 166 4.36 -8.50 7.73
CA PHE A 166 5.51 -8.51 6.82
C PHE A 166 5.99 -9.95 6.68
N ASN A 167 5.81 -10.54 5.50
CA ASN A 167 6.11 -11.93 5.17
C ASN A 167 6.58 -12.03 3.72
N TYR A 168 7.03 -13.23 3.34
CA TYR A 168 7.58 -13.55 2.03
C TYR A 168 6.79 -14.66 1.31
N ASP A 169 5.51 -14.88 1.65
CA ASP A 169 4.72 -15.97 1.05
C ASP A 169 4.36 -15.70 -0.43
N ASN A 170 4.29 -14.42 -0.80
CA ASN A 170 4.00 -13.98 -2.17
C ASN A 170 4.99 -12.91 -2.61
N THR A 171 5.29 -12.84 -3.90
CA THR A 171 6.25 -11.86 -4.45
C THR A 171 5.88 -10.42 -4.13
N ILE A 172 4.59 -10.08 -4.11
CA ILE A 172 4.12 -8.72 -3.76
C ILE A 172 4.40 -8.40 -2.29
N ASN A 173 4.10 -9.33 -1.38
CA ASN A 173 4.38 -9.16 0.05
C ASN A 173 5.88 -9.11 0.33
N ALA A 174 6.67 -9.93 -0.38
CA ALA A 174 8.12 -9.90 -0.33
C ALA A 174 8.68 -8.57 -0.78
N MET A 175 8.22 -8.02 -1.91
CA MET A 175 8.62 -6.70 -2.39
C MET A 175 8.23 -5.58 -1.42
N LEU A 176 7.06 -5.64 -0.80
CA LEU A 176 6.62 -4.68 0.23
C LEU A 176 7.51 -4.77 1.49
N THR A 177 7.81 -5.98 1.94
CA THR A 177 8.69 -6.21 3.08
C THR A 177 10.10 -5.71 2.80
N LEU A 178 10.66 -6.02 1.63
CA LEU A 178 11.96 -5.50 1.21
C LEU A 178 11.95 -3.98 1.06
N PHE A 179 10.85 -3.38 0.60
CA PHE A 179 10.72 -1.93 0.52
C PHE A 179 10.87 -1.29 1.91
N VAL A 180 10.16 -1.82 2.91
CA VAL A 180 10.26 -1.38 4.31
C VAL A 180 11.68 -1.55 4.87
N VAL A 181 12.36 -2.65 4.54
CA VAL A 181 13.77 -2.84 4.90
C VAL A 181 14.66 -1.78 4.25
N THR A 182 14.45 -1.45 2.98
CA THR A 182 15.23 -0.41 2.28
C THR A 182 14.94 1.01 2.76
N THR A 183 13.73 1.28 3.28
CA THR A 183 13.42 2.59 3.89
C THR A 183 14.03 2.75 5.28
N GLY A 184 14.54 1.68 5.89
CA GLY A 184 15.17 1.72 7.21
C GLY A 184 14.18 1.83 8.38
N GLU A 185 12.89 1.63 8.14
CA GLU A 185 11.83 1.71 9.15
C GLU A 185 11.46 0.30 9.61
N GLY A 186 11.56 -0.01 10.90
CA GLY A 186 11.15 -1.33 11.42
C GLY A 186 11.96 -2.54 10.92
N TRP A 187 13.05 -2.32 10.17
CA TRP A 187 13.91 -3.39 9.63
C TRP A 187 14.52 -4.32 10.70
N PRO A 188 14.84 -3.91 11.95
CA PRO A 188 15.41 -4.83 12.93
C PRO A 188 14.43 -5.94 13.30
N GLY A 189 13.13 -5.63 13.38
CA GLY A 189 12.10 -6.63 13.65
C GLY A 189 11.93 -7.60 12.50
N ILE A 190 11.97 -7.12 11.25
CA ILE A 190 11.90 -7.99 10.06
C ILE A 190 13.12 -8.91 10.02
N ARG A 191 14.31 -8.38 10.29
CA ARG A 191 15.55 -9.16 10.38
C ARG A 191 15.47 -10.24 11.47
N GLN A 192 15.03 -9.89 12.67
CA GLN A 192 14.91 -10.85 13.77
C GLN A 192 13.92 -11.97 13.41
N ASN A 193 12.77 -11.61 12.85
CA ASN A 193 11.80 -12.60 12.38
C ASN A 193 12.39 -13.52 11.30
N SER A 194 13.21 -13.00 10.38
CA SER A 194 13.93 -13.81 9.38
C SER A 194 14.93 -14.79 10.03
N MET A 195 15.67 -14.36 11.06
CA MET A 195 16.61 -15.23 11.80
C MET A 195 15.89 -16.34 12.58
N ASP A 196 14.72 -16.01 13.13
CA ASP A 196 13.96 -16.93 13.96
C ASP A 196 13.12 -17.92 13.13
N THR A 197 13.03 -17.75 11.81
CA THR A 197 12.29 -18.68 10.94
C THR A 197 12.89 -20.08 10.97
N THR A 198 12.03 -21.09 11.03
CA THR A 198 12.41 -22.51 11.08
C THR A 198 11.97 -23.24 9.81
N GLU A 199 11.10 -24.24 9.90
CA GLU A 199 10.55 -24.98 8.77
C GLU A 199 9.08 -24.62 8.54
N GLU A 200 8.50 -25.12 7.46
CA GLU A 200 7.06 -25.03 7.24
C GLU A 200 6.29 -25.69 8.41
N ASP A 201 5.16 -25.10 8.80
CA ASP A 201 4.32 -25.49 9.96
C ASP A 201 4.99 -25.44 11.34
N GLN A 202 6.20 -24.88 11.42
CA GLN A 202 6.91 -24.62 12.68
C GLN A 202 6.96 -23.13 12.98
N GLY A 203 6.82 -22.80 14.25
CA GLY A 203 6.88 -21.45 14.78
C GLY A 203 8.32 -20.96 14.90
N PRO A 204 8.49 -19.67 15.21
CA PRO A 204 9.82 -19.08 15.30
C PRO A 204 10.62 -19.68 16.46
N SER A 205 11.89 -19.98 16.20
CA SER A 205 12.86 -20.42 17.20
C SER A 205 13.99 -19.40 17.26
N PRO A 206 14.26 -18.79 18.42
CA PRO A 206 15.30 -17.77 18.56
C PRO A 206 16.64 -18.23 17.98
N PHE A 207 17.24 -17.39 17.14
CA PHE A 207 18.59 -17.60 16.59
C PHE A 207 18.78 -18.89 15.76
N PHE A 208 17.72 -19.43 15.17
CA PHE A 208 17.81 -20.66 14.37
C PHE A 208 18.68 -20.50 13.11
N ARG A 209 18.56 -19.37 12.41
CA ARG A 209 19.28 -19.06 11.18
C ARG A 209 20.06 -17.75 11.28
N VAL A 210 20.99 -17.68 12.23
CA VAL A 210 21.86 -16.50 12.44
C VAL A 210 22.76 -16.20 11.24
N GLU A 211 23.15 -17.22 10.47
CA GLU A 211 23.94 -17.10 9.23
C GLU A 211 23.31 -16.23 8.15
N MET A 212 21.99 -16.01 8.20
CA MET A 212 21.25 -15.19 7.23
C MET A 212 21.45 -13.70 7.46
N VAL A 213 21.96 -13.33 8.63
CA VAL A 213 22.37 -11.98 8.96
C VAL A 213 23.86 -11.96 8.78
N GLY A 214 24.35 -11.38 7.69
CA GLY A 214 25.79 -11.26 7.37
C GLY A 214 26.62 -10.43 8.36
N ILE A 215 26.24 -10.43 9.64
CA ILE A 215 27.09 -10.07 10.77
C ILE A 215 28.02 -11.26 10.99
N ASP A 216 29.31 -10.98 10.86
CA ASP A 216 30.39 -11.89 11.18
C ASP A 216 30.11 -12.64 12.49
N SER A 217 30.24 -13.96 12.46
CA SER A 217 30.00 -14.90 13.57
C SER A 217 30.73 -14.56 14.89
N THR A 218 31.66 -13.60 14.84
CA THR A 218 32.43 -13.04 15.94
C THR A 218 31.66 -12.07 16.86
N LEU A 219 30.49 -11.54 16.44
CA LEU A 219 29.69 -10.61 17.27
C LEU A 219 28.58 -11.30 18.10
N SER A 220 28.38 -12.61 17.92
CA SER A 220 27.39 -13.41 18.65
C SER A 220 27.49 -13.34 20.19
N PRO A 221 28.67 -13.33 20.83
CA PRO A 221 28.74 -13.32 22.30
C PRO A 221 28.49 -11.96 22.97
N LEU A 222 28.28 -10.87 22.20
CA LEU A 222 27.99 -9.53 22.74
C LEU A 222 26.49 -9.25 22.92
N LEU A 223 25.61 -10.09 22.38
CA LEU A 223 24.15 -9.97 22.52
C LEU A 223 23.58 -10.79 23.70
N ASP A 224 24.41 -11.63 24.33
CA ASP A 224 24.06 -12.45 25.51
C ASP A 224 24.60 -11.86 26.85
N ARG A 225 24.96 -10.57 26.88
CA ARG A 225 25.23 -9.81 28.12
C ARG A 225 24.26 -8.65 28.25
#